data_AF-A0A1C6CHL8-F1
#
_entry.id   AF-A0A1C6CHL8-F1
#
_cell.length_a   1.000
_cell.length_b   1.000
_cell.length_c   1.000
_cell.angle_alpha   90.00
_cell.angle_beta   90.00
_cell.angle_gamma   90.00
#
_symmetry.space_group_name_H-M   'P 1'
#
loop_
_entity.id
_entity.type
_entity.pdbx_description
1 polymer ?
#
loop_
_entity_poly.entity_id
_entity_poly.type
_entity_poly.pdbx_seq_one_letter_code
_entity_poly.pdbx_strand_id
1 'polypeptide(L)' 'MEEKSKYARQAAYNRRTYVRFPLDLKPEVLEAFKIKCAENGTTPTTEIKRFIAEYCNGSAEE' A
#
# COMPACT_ATOMS: atom_id res chain seq x y z
N MET A 1 10.95 -25.58 21.77
CA MET A 1 10.12 -24.46 22.25
C MET A 1 9.93 -23.53 21.08
N GLU A 2 8.68 -23.33 20.65
CA GLU A 2 8.35 -22.46 19.51
C GLU A 2 8.73 -21.01 19.85
N GLU A 3 9.76 -20.49 19.18
CA GLU A 3 10.00 -19.06 19.13
C GLU A 3 8.78 -18.42 18.46
N LYS A 4 7.83 -17.94 19.26
CA LYS A 4 6.81 -17.00 18.78
C LYS A 4 7.58 -15.80 18.26
N SER A 5 7.76 -15.76 16.94
CA SER A 5 8.40 -14.67 16.20
C SER A 5 7.96 -13.35 16.82
N LYS A 6 8.92 -12.49 17.14
CA LYS A 6 8.75 -11.16 17.78
C LYS A 6 7.62 -10.31 17.15
N TYR A 7 7.20 -10.66 15.94
CA TYR A 7 6.18 -9.97 15.15
C TYR A 7 4.87 -10.74 14.97
N ALA A 8 4.67 -11.88 15.64
CA ALA A 8 3.47 -12.70 15.50
C ALA A 8 2.18 -11.93 15.86
N ARG A 9 2.25 -11.10 16.91
CA ARG A 9 1.12 -10.23 17.31
C ARG A 9 0.83 -9.15 16.25
N GLN A 10 1.87 -8.52 15.69
CA GLN A 10 1.71 -7.50 14.65
C GLN A 10 1.15 -8.10 13.36
N ALA A 11 1.62 -9.29 12.98
CA ALA A 11 1.11 -10.01 11.82
C ALA A 11 -0.37 -10.39 12.00
N ALA A 12 -0.76 -10.87 13.18
CA ALA A 12 -2.16 -11.19 13.50
C ALA A 12 -3.05 -9.94 13.46
N TYR A 13 -2.59 -8.82 14.02
CA TYR A 13 -3.30 -7.54 13.96
C TYR A 13 -3.48 -7.07 12.52
N ASN A 14 -2.40 -7.08 11.72
CA ASN A 14 -2.44 -6.61 10.33
C ASN A 14 -3.43 -7.44 9.48
N ARG A 15 -3.46 -8.77 9.67
CA ARG A 15 -4.40 -9.66 8.97
C ARG A 15 -5.86 -9.43 9.35
N ARG A 16 -6.13 -8.94 10.56
CA ARG A 16 -7.49 -8.63 11.04
C ARG A 16 -7.95 -7.24 10.59
N THR A 17 -7.04 -6.28 10.56
CA THR A 17 -7.37 -4.86 10.39
C THR A 17 -7.29 -4.40 8.93
N TYR A 18 -6.45 -5.02 8.10
CA TYR A 18 -6.26 -4.61 6.72
C TYR A 18 -6.72 -5.69 5.74
N VAL A 19 -7.44 -5.28 4.71
CA VAL A 19 -7.82 -6.12 3.57
C VAL A 19 -6.80 -5.97 2.44
N ARG A 20 -6.58 -7.05 1.68
CA ARG A 20 -5.75 -7.00 0.47
C ARG A 20 -6.57 -6.43 -0.68
N PHE A 21 -5.98 -5.49 -1.42
CA PHE A 21 -6.53 -4.97 -2.66
C PHE A 21 -5.77 -5.61 -3.83
N PRO A 22 -6.36 -6.58 -4.56
CA PRO A 22 -5.75 -7.14 -5.75
C PRO A 22 -5.78 -6.07 -6.87
N LEU A 23 -4.62 -5.69 -7.37
CA LEU A 23 -4.46 -4.75 -8.48
C LEU A 23 -3.45 -5.30 -9.47
N ASP A 24 -3.91 -5.57 -10.68
CA ASP A 24 -3.05 -5.98 -11.78
C ASP A 24 -2.56 -4.75 -12.54
N LEU A 25 -1.24 -4.63 -12.67
CA LEU A 25 -0.58 -3.59 -13.45
C LEU A 25 0.28 -4.25 -14.52
N LYS A 26 0.32 -3.66 -15.71
CA LYS A 26 1.27 -4.09 -16.73
C LYS A 26 2.71 -3.86 -16.21
N PRO A 27 3.68 -4.74 -16.53
CA PRO A 27 5.05 -4.64 -16.03
C PRO A 27 5.68 -3.26 -16.28
N GLU A 28 5.49 -2.71 -17.48
CA GLU A 28 6.03 -1.40 -17.88
C GLU A 28 5.44 -0.25 -17.05
N VAL A 29 4.16 -0.35 -16.69
CA VAL A 29 3.49 0.67 -15.85
C VAL A 29 3.97 0.58 -14.42
N LEU A 30 4.14 -0.64 -13.89
CA LEU A 30 4.66 -0.86 -12.54
C LEU A 30 6.10 -0.35 -12.41
N GLU A 31 6.93 -0.58 -13.43
CA GLU A 31 8.32 -0.11 -13.45
C GLU A 31 8.40 1.42 -13.50
N ALA A 32 7.65 2.06 -14.40
CA ALA A 32 7.57 3.52 -14.48
C ALA A 32 7.08 4.13 -13.15
N PHE A 33 6.07 3.52 -12.52
CA PHE A 33 5.57 3.98 -11.22
C PHE A 33 6.62 3.87 -10.12
N LYS A 34 7.38 2.76 -10.07
CA LYS A 34 8.47 2.59 -9.10
C LYS A 34 9.57 3.62 -9.28
N ILE A 35 9.96 3.92 -10.52
CA ILE A 35 10.97 4.94 -10.82
C ILE A 35 10.49 6.30 -10.31
N LYS A 36 9.25 6.69 -10.62
CA LYS A 36 8.67 7.96 -10.14
C LYS A 36 8.58 8.04 -8.62
N CYS A 37 8.20 6.95 -7.95
CA CYS A 37 8.20 6.91 -6.49
C CYS A 37 9.61 7.12 -5.93
N ALA A 38 10.63 6.50 -6.53
CA ALA A 38 12.02 6.64 -6.11
C ALA A 38 12.56 8.06 -6.32
N GLU A 39 12.27 8.69 -7.47
CA GLU A 39 12.59 10.10 -7.75
C GLU A 39 12.00 11.04 -6.70
N ASN A 40 10.78 10.74 -6.23
CA ASN A 40 10.08 11.52 -5.22
C ASN A 40 10.48 11.16 -3.77
N GLY A 41 11.36 10.17 -3.56
CA GLY A 41 11.75 9.69 -2.23
C GLY A 41 10.62 8.98 -1.47
N THR A 42 9.66 8.39 -2.19
CA THR A 42 8.47 7.73 -1.64
C THR A 42 8.44 6.25 -2.01
N THR A 43 7.52 5.49 -1.41
CA THR A 43 7.29 4.08 -1.77
C THR A 43 6.00 3.93 -2.56
N PRO A 44 5.92 2.97 -3.51
CA PRO A 44 4.70 2.68 -4.26
C PRO A 44 3.46 2.49 -3.37
N THR A 45 3.64 1.83 -2.22
CA THR A 45 2.56 1.59 -1.27
C THR A 45 2.09 2.86 -0.56
N THR A 46 2.96 3.86 -0.38
CA THR A 46 2.59 5.15 0.22
C THR A 46 1.81 5.99 -0.77
N GLU A 47 2.28 6.08 -2.02
CA GLU A 47 1.61 6.85 -3.06
C GLU A 47 0.24 6.24 -3.44
N ILE A 48 0.11 4.91 -3.50
CA ILE A 48 -1.21 4.27 -3.72
C ILE A 48 -2.17 4.58 -2.58
N LYS A 49 -1.72 4.52 -1.32
CA LYS A 49 -2.56 4.86 -0.16
C LYS A 49 -2.98 6.32 -0.17
N ARG A 50 -2.07 7.23 -0.53
CA ARG A 50 -2.33 8.66 -0.68
C ARG A 50 -3.38 8.88 -1.77
N PHE A 51 -3.17 8.30 -2.95
CA PHE A 51 -4.11 8.40 -4.07
C PHE A 51 -5.51 7.91 -3.68
N ILE A 52 -5.64 6.74 -3.05
CA ILE A 52 -6.94 6.21 -2.61
C ILE A 52 -7.60 7.15 -1.59
N ALA A 53 -6.84 7.67 -0.61
CA ALA A 53 -7.37 8.57 0.40
C ALA A 53 -7.84 9.90 -0.21
N GLU A 54 -7.05 10.49 -1.12
CA GLU A 54 -7.40 11.71 -1.85
C GLU A 54 -8.62 11.49 -2.74
N TYR A 55 -8.68 10.36 -3.46
CA TYR A 55 -9.82 10.02 -4.31
C TYR A 55 -11.12 9.86 -3.51
N CYS A 56 -11.07 9.22 -2.34
CA CYS A 56 -12.23 9.09 -1.45
C CYS A 56 -12.64 10.43 -0.81
N ASN A 57 -11.67 11.27 -0.46
CA ASN A 57 -11.94 12.57 0.18
C ASN A 57 -12.34 13.66 -0.82
N GLY A 58 -12.00 13.50 -2.10
CA GLY A 58 -12.38 14.38 -3.20
C GLY A 58 -13.80 14.18 -3.71
N SER A 59 -14.64 13.39 -3.01
CA SER A 59 -16.06 13.18 -3.33
C SER A 59 -16.97 14.22 -2.65
N ALA A 60 -16.54 15.47 -2.52
CA ALA A 60 -17.30 16.56 -1.88
C ALA A 60 -17.15 17.89 -2.62
N GLU A 61 -17.26 17.87 -3.95
CA GLU A 61 -17.65 19.03 -4.73
C GLU A 61 -18.83 18.64 -5.62
N GLU A 62 -20.03 18.64 -5.03
CA GLU A 62 -21.31 18.90 -5.70
C GLU A 62 -22.17 19.78 -4.78
#